data_AF-A0A351SRV5-F1
#
_entry.id   AF-A0A351SRV5-F1
#
_cell.length_a   1.000
_cell.length_b   1.000
_cell.length_c   1.000
_cell.angle_alpha   90.00
_cell.angle_beta   90.00
_cell.angle_gamma   90.00
#
_symmetry.space_group_name_H-M   'P 1'
#
loop_
_entity.id
_entity.type
_entity.pdbx_description
1 polymer ?
#
loop_
_entity_poly.entity_id
_entity_poly.type
_entity_poly.pdbx_seq_one_letter_code
_entity_poly.pdbx_strand_id
1 'polypeptide(L)'
;MRRIHFTLFALGFRPFFLMAGIFAVILMALWAGAFVTNRPLTTYYGMTGWHSHEMIFGYACAVIAGFLLTAVRNWTGMETAKGPPLAGLSALWLAGRIMPFFPGALPSWLIALVDLLFLPALALSLAIPLVRGGQKRNLFFIPLLGALALADLLVHLELFGFAYGSARAGNFLALDLIILLIVIMGGRV
;
A
#
# COMPACT_ATOMS: atom_id res chain seq x y z
N MET A 1 -31.73 10.07 14.53
CA MET A 1 -31.35 9.88 13.12
C MET A 1 -30.24 8.83 13.05
N ARG A 2 -30.51 7.60 12.58
CA ARG A 2 -29.47 6.60 12.29
C ARG A 2 -28.68 7.10 11.07
N ARG A 3 -27.46 7.64 11.26
CA ARG A 3 -26.54 7.82 10.14
C ARG A 3 -26.29 6.43 9.57
N ILE A 4 -26.74 6.18 8.35
CA ILE A 4 -26.39 4.97 7.61
C ILE A 4 -24.89 5.05 7.35
N HIS A 5 -24.08 4.52 8.27
CA HIS A 5 -22.66 4.34 8.01
C HIS A 5 -22.54 3.23 6.98
N PHE A 6 -21.95 3.56 5.83
CA PHE A 6 -21.67 2.61 4.77
C PHE A 6 -20.83 1.47 5.36
N THR A 7 -21.39 0.26 5.40
CA THR A 7 -20.86 -0.90 6.15
C THR A 7 -19.43 -1.25 5.77
N LEU A 8 -19.05 -0.99 4.52
CA LEU A 8 -17.69 -1.19 4.01
C LEU A 8 -16.67 -0.36 4.80
N PHE A 9 -16.98 0.89 5.16
CA PHE A 9 -16.04 1.80 5.84
C PHE A 9 -16.17 1.79 7.37
N ALA A 10 -16.83 0.79 7.95
CA ALA A 10 -16.99 0.69 9.40
C ALA A 10 -15.75 0.11 10.10
N LEU A 11 -14.95 -0.70 9.40
CA LEU A 11 -13.77 -1.40 9.93
C LEU A 11 -12.67 -1.42 8.87
N GLY A 12 -11.42 -1.12 9.26
CA GLY A 12 -10.30 -0.98 8.34
C GLY A 12 -9.99 -2.20 7.49
N PHE A 13 -10.18 -3.42 7.99
CA PHE A 13 -9.97 -4.63 7.18
C PHE A 13 -10.94 -4.76 6.01
N ARG A 14 -12.17 -4.25 6.14
CA ARG A 14 -13.24 -4.51 5.15
C ARG A 14 -12.90 -3.96 3.76
N PRO A 15 -12.57 -2.66 3.59
CA PRO A 15 -12.25 -2.16 2.26
C PRO A 15 -10.92 -2.74 1.79
N PHE A 16 -9.90 -2.78 2.66
CA PHE A 16 -8.55 -3.16 2.23
C PHE A 16 -8.38 -4.64 1.89
N PHE A 17 -8.98 -5.58 2.63
CA PHE A 17 -8.96 -6.99 2.24
C PHE A 17 -9.83 -7.28 1.03
N LEU A 18 -10.97 -6.61 0.89
CA LEU A 18 -11.79 -6.73 -0.32
C LEU A 18 -11.04 -6.22 -1.55
N MET A 19 -10.46 -5.02 -1.46
CA MET A 19 -9.64 -4.43 -2.51
C MET A 19 -8.43 -5.32 -2.81
N ALA A 20 -7.70 -5.81 -1.81
CA ALA A 20 -6.56 -6.71 -2.02
C ALA A 20 -6.96 -8.01 -2.74
N GLY A 21 -8.10 -8.62 -2.37
CA GLY A 21 -8.60 -9.82 -3.01
C GLY A 21 -8.99 -9.60 -4.48
N ILE A 22 -9.77 -8.56 -4.76
CA ILE A 22 -10.14 -8.18 -6.14
C ILE A 22 -8.89 -7.83 -6.93
N PHE A 23 -7.99 -7.05 -6.35
CA PHE A 23 -6.77 -6.60 -6.98
C PHE A 23 -5.84 -7.76 -7.32
N ALA A 24 -5.67 -8.75 -6.45
CA ALA A 24 -4.88 -9.95 -6.74
C ALA A 24 -5.40 -10.70 -7.97
N VAL A 25 -6.72 -10.88 -8.08
CA VAL A 25 -7.33 -11.56 -9.24
C VAL A 25 -7.08 -10.77 -10.53
N ILE A 26 -7.33 -9.46 -10.51
CA ILE A 26 -7.12 -8.59 -11.68
C ILE A 26 -5.64 -8.58 -12.07
N LEU A 27 -4.74 -8.39 -11.10
CA LEU A 27 -3.31 -8.25 -11.31
C LEU A 27 -2.71 -9.53 -11.88
N MET A 28 -3.11 -10.69 -11.36
CA MET A 28 -2.67 -11.99 -11.89
C MET A 28 -3.24 -12.28 -13.28
N ALA A 29 -4.50 -11.93 -13.55
CA ALA A 29 -5.10 -12.10 -14.88
C ALA A 29 -4.41 -11.23 -15.93
N LEU A 30 -4.16 -9.96 -15.61
CA LEU A 30 -3.41 -9.03 -16.46
C LEU A 30 -1.99 -9.51 -16.71
N TRP A 31 -1.28 -9.91 -15.65
CA TRP A 31 0.08 -10.44 -15.78
C TRP A 31 0.14 -11.71 -16.62
N ALA A 32 -0.71 -12.70 -16.33
CA ALA A 32 -0.74 -13.96 -17.08
C ALA A 32 -1.08 -13.73 -18.56
N GLY A 33 -2.07 -12.88 -18.85
CA GLY A 33 -2.42 -12.52 -20.22
C GLY A 33 -1.27 -11.84 -20.97
N ALA A 34 -0.63 -10.86 -20.34
CA ALA A 34 0.48 -10.13 -20.92
C ALA A 34 1.71 -11.04 -21.14
N PHE A 35 1.98 -11.96 -20.20
CA PHE A 35 3.06 -12.94 -20.28
C PHE A 35 2.84 -13.96 -21.40
N VAL A 36 1.64 -14.58 -21.48
CA VAL A 36 1.33 -15.61 -22.49
C VAL A 36 1.28 -15.03 -23.90
N THR A 37 0.76 -13.81 -24.06
CA THR A 37 0.64 -13.18 -25.38
C THR A 37 1.92 -12.48 -25.83
N ASN A 38 2.93 -12.36 -24.95
CA ASN A 38 4.12 -11.54 -25.15
C ASN A 38 3.81 -10.09 -25.59
N ARG A 39 2.65 -9.56 -25.17
CA ARG A 39 2.23 -8.19 -25.44
C ARG A 39 2.37 -7.36 -24.17
N PRO A 40 3.34 -6.42 -24.11
CA PRO A 40 3.56 -5.64 -22.91
C PRO A 40 2.37 -4.72 -22.63
N LEU A 41 1.97 -4.64 -21.36
CA LEU A 41 1.08 -3.59 -20.89
C LEU A 41 1.83 -2.26 -20.93
N THR A 42 1.26 -1.26 -21.58
CA THR A 42 1.80 0.10 -21.59
C THR A 42 1.46 0.77 -20.26
N THR A 43 2.40 0.73 -19.32
CA THR A 43 2.25 1.33 -17.99
C THR A 43 3.43 2.25 -17.70
N TYR A 44 3.24 3.16 -16.74
CA TYR A 44 4.29 4.05 -16.23
C TYR A 44 5.57 3.31 -15.78
N TYR A 45 5.43 2.13 -15.19
CA TYR A 45 6.54 1.33 -14.67
C TYR A 45 7.19 0.39 -15.70
N GLY A 46 6.64 0.32 -16.92
CA GLY A 46 6.92 -0.77 -17.86
C GLY A 46 6.35 -2.12 -17.39
N MET A 47 6.40 -3.15 -18.24
CA MET A 47 5.75 -4.44 -18.00
C MET A 47 6.22 -5.14 -16.71
N THR A 48 7.51 -5.44 -16.60
CA THR A 48 8.08 -6.19 -15.48
C THR A 48 8.11 -5.36 -14.20
N GLY A 49 8.44 -4.07 -14.32
CA GLY A 49 8.44 -3.13 -13.20
C GLY A 49 7.04 -2.92 -12.61
N TRP A 50 6.01 -2.89 -13.46
CA TRP A 50 4.62 -2.80 -13.00
C TRP A 50 4.24 -4.02 -12.17
N HIS A 51 4.52 -5.23 -12.63
CA HIS A 51 4.18 -6.43 -11.86
C HIS A 51 4.89 -6.47 -10.50
N SER A 52 6.20 -6.20 -10.45
CA SER A 52 6.93 -6.21 -9.18
C SER A 52 6.43 -5.12 -8.23
N HIS A 53 6.23 -3.90 -8.75
CA HIS A 53 5.72 -2.77 -7.95
C HIS A 53 4.32 -3.07 -7.40
N GLU A 54 3.41 -3.56 -8.25
CA GLU A 54 2.03 -3.80 -7.86
C GLU A 54 1.86 -4.97 -6.88
N MET A 55 2.72 -5.99 -6.93
CA MET A 55 2.71 -7.07 -5.93
C MET A 55 3.16 -6.59 -4.55
N ILE A 56 4.15 -5.71 -4.51
CA ILE A 56 4.79 -5.23 -3.27
C ILE A 56 4.02 -4.03 -2.68
N PHE A 57 3.94 -2.94 -3.44
CA PHE A 57 3.39 -1.67 -2.97
C PHE A 57 1.87 -1.57 -3.19
N GLY A 58 1.33 -2.33 -4.14
CA GLY A 58 -0.12 -2.44 -4.35
C GLY A 58 -0.75 -3.45 -3.40
N TYR A 59 -0.58 -4.74 -3.72
CA TYR A 59 -1.22 -5.86 -3.04
C TYR A 59 -0.76 -6.03 -1.59
N ALA A 60 0.54 -6.22 -1.34
CA ALA A 60 1.00 -6.52 0.02
C ALA A 60 0.73 -5.34 0.97
N CYS A 61 0.94 -4.10 0.53
CA CYS A 61 0.61 -2.92 1.35
C CYS A 61 -0.91 -2.77 1.62
N ALA A 62 -1.79 -3.18 0.69
CA ALA A 62 -3.23 -3.24 0.97
C ALA A 62 -3.55 -4.24 2.09
N VAL A 63 -2.94 -5.43 2.05
CA VAL A 63 -3.07 -6.45 3.11
C VAL A 63 -2.55 -5.90 4.45
N ILE A 64 -1.37 -5.28 4.44
CA ILE A 64 -0.78 -4.65 5.63
C ILE A 64 -1.71 -3.57 6.21
N ALA A 65 -2.29 -2.73 5.37
CA ALA A 65 -3.23 -1.70 5.81
C ALA A 65 -4.47 -2.31 6.47
N GLY A 66 -5.09 -3.31 5.85
CA GLY A 66 -6.26 -4.01 6.39
C GLY A 66 -5.96 -4.67 7.74
N PHE A 67 -4.78 -5.29 7.85
CA PHE A 67 -4.29 -5.89 9.09
C PHE A 67 -4.05 -4.83 10.18
N LEU A 68 -3.22 -3.82 9.92
CA LEU A 68 -2.81 -2.84 10.93
C LEU A 68 -3.96 -1.96 11.41
N LEU A 69 -4.87 -1.52 10.54
CA LEU A 69 -6.04 -0.76 10.94
C LEU A 69 -6.95 -1.54 11.90
N THR A 70 -6.89 -2.87 11.87
CA THR A 70 -7.66 -3.74 12.77
C THR A 70 -6.86 -4.04 14.03
N ALA A 71 -5.59 -4.42 13.88
CA ALA A 71 -4.71 -4.78 14.98
C ALA A 71 -4.46 -3.60 15.94
N VAL A 72 -4.23 -2.40 15.41
CA VAL A 72 -4.01 -1.19 16.22
C VAL A 72 -5.24 -0.84 17.04
N ARG A 73 -6.45 -1.01 16.50
CA ARG A 73 -7.69 -0.84 17.27
C ARG A 73 -7.74 -1.82 18.45
N ASN A 74 -7.40 -3.08 18.23
CA ASN A 74 -7.40 -4.11 19.27
C ASN A 74 -6.34 -3.85 20.34
N TRP A 75 -5.14 -3.39 19.97
CA TRP A 75 -4.08 -3.10 20.93
C TRP A 75 -4.36 -1.84 21.75
N THR A 76 -4.85 -0.78 21.11
CA THR A 76 -5.00 0.54 21.76
C THR A 76 -6.35 0.72 22.44
N GLY A 77 -7.35 -0.11 22.12
CA GLY A 77 -8.74 0.09 22.54
C GLY A 77 -9.41 1.31 21.90
N MET A 78 -8.70 2.05 21.05
CA MET A 78 -9.19 3.25 20.40
C MET A 78 -9.60 3.00 18.96
N GLU A 79 -10.45 3.88 18.45
CA GLU A 79 -10.86 3.82 17.06
C GLU A 79 -9.71 4.20 16.13
N THR A 80 -9.46 3.34 15.15
CA THR A 80 -8.67 3.64 13.96
C THR A 80 -9.54 4.35 12.91
N ALA A 81 -8.96 4.69 11.76
CA ALA A 81 -9.69 5.35 10.68
C ALA A 81 -10.99 4.61 10.33
N LYS A 82 -12.12 5.32 10.41
CA LYS A 82 -13.47 4.82 10.10
C LYS A 82 -14.25 5.87 9.31
N GLY A 83 -15.20 5.45 8.48
CA GLY A 83 -16.04 6.37 7.70
C GLY A 83 -15.23 7.20 6.69
N PRO A 84 -15.38 8.53 6.63
CA PRO A 84 -14.73 9.36 5.60
C PRO A 84 -13.20 9.27 5.57
N PRO A 85 -12.45 9.30 6.70
CA PRO A 85 -11.00 9.07 6.69
C PRO A 85 -10.57 7.73 6.07
N LEU A 86 -11.33 6.66 6.33
CA LEU A 86 -11.03 5.34 5.77
C LEU A 86 -11.33 5.30 4.27
N ALA A 87 -12.42 5.93 3.84
CA ALA A 87 -12.74 6.08 2.42
C ALA A 87 -11.65 6.89 1.69
N GLY A 88 -11.12 7.95 2.31
CA GLY A 88 -10.00 8.72 1.78
C GLY A 88 -8.73 7.89 1.59
N LEU A 89 -8.36 7.07 2.60
CA LEU A 89 -7.22 6.15 2.48
C LEU A 89 -7.44 5.10 1.37
N SER A 90 -8.65 4.55 1.26
CA SER A 90 -8.99 3.58 0.21
C SER A 90 -8.95 4.22 -1.18
N ALA A 91 -9.47 5.44 -1.33
CA ALA A 91 -9.44 6.18 -2.59
C ALA A 91 -8.01 6.55 -3.00
N LEU A 92 -7.18 6.97 -2.04
CA LEU A 92 -5.77 7.26 -2.27
C LEU A 92 -5.01 6.02 -2.75
N TRP A 93 -5.20 4.89 -2.08
CA TRP A 93 -4.62 3.62 -2.52
C TRP A 93 -5.07 3.26 -3.94
N LEU A 94 -6.37 3.33 -4.21
CA LEU A 94 -6.92 2.97 -5.51
C LEU A 94 -6.41 3.90 -6.63
N ALA A 95 -6.29 5.20 -6.35
CA ALA A 95 -5.75 6.17 -7.30
C ALA A 95 -4.30 5.83 -7.69
N GLY A 96 -3.46 5.45 -6.72
CA GLY A 96 -2.08 4.99 -6.98
C GLY A 96 -2.00 3.78 -7.91
N ARG A 97 -3.03 2.93 -7.94
CA ARG A 97 -3.09 1.74 -8.81
C ARG A 97 -3.66 2.02 -10.20
N ILE A 98 -4.51 3.04 -10.34
CA ILE A 98 -5.17 3.36 -11.61
C ILE A 98 -4.31 4.32 -12.46
N MET A 99 -3.71 5.33 -11.85
CA MET A 99 -2.95 6.36 -12.56
C MET A 99 -1.79 5.85 -13.42
N PRO A 100 -1.05 4.79 -13.03
CA PRO A 100 0.03 4.21 -13.85
C PRO A 100 -0.40 3.67 -15.23
N PHE A 101 -1.70 3.43 -15.46
CA PHE A 101 -2.25 2.99 -16.75
C PHE A 101 -2.50 4.11 -17.77
N PHE A 102 -2.24 5.36 -17.39
CA PHE A 102 -2.41 6.52 -18.26
C PHE A 102 -1.07 7.24 -18.53
N PRO A 103 -0.01 6.51 -18.96
CA PRO A 103 1.26 7.15 -19.26
C PRO A 103 1.08 8.13 -20.42
N GLY A 104 1.52 9.38 -20.22
CA GLY A 104 1.42 10.47 -21.21
C GLY A 104 0.18 11.36 -21.07
N ALA A 105 -0.93 10.85 -20.51
CA ALA A 105 -2.09 11.70 -20.17
C ALA A 105 -1.91 12.36 -18.78
N LEU A 106 -1.18 11.71 -17.88
CA LEU A 106 -0.82 12.24 -16.57
C LEU A 106 0.69 12.48 -16.48
N PRO A 107 1.14 13.56 -15.83
CA PRO A 107 2.56 13.79 -15.62
C PRO A 107 3.14 12.80 -14.60
N SER A 108 4.33 12.27 -14.87
CA SER A 108 4.98 11.24 -14.04
C SER A 108 5.12 11.62 -12.56
N TRP A 109 5.41 12.89 -12.26
CA TRP A 109 5.52 13.38 -10.87
C TRP A 109 4.21 13.23 -10.10
N LEU A 110 3.07 13.35 -10.76
CA LEU A 110 1.76 13.23 -10.13
C LEU A 110 1.43 11.75 -9.84
N ILE A 111 1.76 10.85 -10.77
CA ILE A 111 1.64 9.41 -10.56
C ILE A 111 2.47 8.99 -9.34
N ALA A 112 3.75 9.38 -9.31
CA ALA A 112 4.65 9.09 -8.19
C ALA A 112 4.17 9.70 -6.86
N LEU A 113 3.69 10.95 -6.88
CA LEU A 113 3.20 11.61 -5.67
C LEU A 113 1.99 10.87 -5.07
N VAL A 114 1.00 10.53 -5.88
CA VAL A 114 -0.21 9.83 -5.41
C VAL A 114 0.14 8.45 -4.90
N ASP A 115 1.03 7.75 -5.59
CA ASP A 115 1.52 6.43 -5.20
C ASP A 115 2.24 6.47 -3.82
N LEU A 116 3.20 7.38 -3.68
CA LEU A 116 4.01 7.55 -2.46
C LEU A 116 3.20 8.02 -1.26
N LEU A 117 2.10 8.75 -1.45
CA LEU A 117 1.32 9.34 -0.36
C LEU A 117 0.59 8.30 0.49
N PHE A 118 0.30 7.11 -0.05
CA PHE A 118 -0.49 6.10 0.65
C PHE A 118 0.16 5.63 1.96
N LEU A 119 1.44 5.24 1.92
CA LEU A 119 2.15 4.69 3.07
C LEU A 119 2.35 5.71 4.22
N PRO A 120 2.78 6.96 3.97
CA PRO A 120 2.79 8.02 4.97
C PRO A 120 1.40 8.34 5.52
N ALA A 121 0.36 8.41 4.68
CA ALA A 121 -1.00 8.66 5.15
C ALA A 121 -1.50 7.55 6.07
N LEU A 122 -1.22 6.28 5.72
CA LEU A 122 -1.51 5.13 6.57
C LEU A 122 -0.74 5.22 7.90
N ALA A 123 0.56 5.49 7.86
CA ALA A 123 1.40 5.63 9.05
C ALA A 123 0.87 6.72 10.00
N LEU A 124 0.53 7.89 9.47
CA LEU A 124 -0.04 8.99 10.26
C LEU A 124 -1.38 8.59 10.90
N SER A 125 -2.24 7.88 10.15
CA SER A 125 -3.53 7.41 10.67
C SER A 125 -3.40 6.43 11.84
N LEU A 126 -2.31 5.65 11.86
CA LEU A 126 -2.02 4.65 12.90
C LEU A 126 -1.20 5.22 14.05
N ALA A 127 -0.36 6.23 13.80
CA ALA A 127 0.49 6.85 14.81
C ALA A 127 -0.33 7.49 15.94
N ILE A 128 -1.42 8.19 15.60
CA ILE A 128 -2.29 8.87 16.58
C ILE A 128 -2.84 7.88 17.63
N PRO A 129 -3.54 6.80 17.27
CA PRO A 129 -4.03 5.84 18.25
C PRO A 129 -2.90 5.07 18.95
N LEU A 130 -1.78 4.75 18.27
CA LEU A 130 -0.67 4.07 18.94
C LEU A 130 -0.04 4.91 20.06
N VAL A 131 0.20 6.19 19.80
CA VAL A 131 0.78 7.13 20.78
C VAL A 131 -0.21 7.40 21.90
N ARG A 132 -1.45 7.78 21.58
CA ARG A 132 -2.49 8.08 22.59
C ARG A 132 -2.85 6.86 23.44
N GLY A 133 -2.69 5.66 22.90
CA GLY A 133 -2.99 4.39 23.58
C GLY A 133 -1.81 3.86 24.37
N GLY A 134 -0.69 4.58 24.41
CA GLY A 134 0.52 4.16 25.12
C GLY A 134 1.17 2.90 24.57
N GLN A 135 0.85 2.49 23.33
CA GLN A 135 1.30 1.22 22.74
C GLN A 135 2.72 1.31 22.17
N LYS A 136 3.70 1.60 23.04
CA LYS A 136 5.11 1.85 22.67
C LYS A 136 5.74 0.71 21.87
N ARG A 137 5.46 -0.55 22.24
CA ARG A 137 5.99 -1.73 21.53
C ARG A 137 5.49 -1.83 20.10
N ASN A 138 4.27 -1.36 19.83
CA ASN A 138 3.65 -1.43 18.51
C ASN A 138 3.90 -0.16 17.69
N LEU A 139 4.54 0.88 18.25
CA LEU A 139 5.00 2.03 17.46
C LEU A 139 6.02 1.63 16.40
N PHE A 140 6.66 0.46 16.52
CA PHE A 140 7.56 -0.11 15.50
C PHE A 140 6.95 -0.14 14.08
N PHE A 141 5.62 -0.28 13.95
CA PHE A 141 4.99 -0.28 12.62
C PHE A 141 5.08 1.08 11.90
N ILE A 142 5.27 2.19 12.64
CA ILE A 142 5.39 3.53 12.04
C ILE A 142 6.70 3.68 11.25
N PRO A 143 7.91 3.44 11.81
CA PRO A 143 9.13 3.46 11.04
C PRO A 143 9.18 2.34 9.99
N LEU A 144 8.53 1.19 10.21
CA LEU A 144 8.39 0.15 9.18
C LEU A 144 7.66 0.67 7.93
N LEU A 145 6.51 1.33 8.12
CA LEU A 145 5.75 1.95 7.02
C LEU A 145 6.53 3.10 6.37
N GLY A 146 7.30 3.87 7.16
CA GLY A 146 8.21 4.88 6.63
C GLY A 146 9.32 4.27 5.76
N ALA A 147 9.90 3.14 6.18
CA ALA A 147 10.90 2.42 5.40
C ALA A 147 10.31 1.82 4.11
N LEU A 148 9.07 1.33 4.13
CA LEU A 148 8.35 0.94 2.92
C LEU A 148 8.12 2.12 1.97
N ALA A 149 7.79 3.31 2.49
CA ALA A 149 7.63 4.51 1.67
C ALA A 149 8.96 4.96 1.05
N LEU A 150 10.07 4.83 1.78
CA LEU A 150 11.41 5.07 1.23
C LEU A 150 11.78 4.05 0.15
N ALA A 151 11.42 2.78 0.35
CA ALA A 151 11.63 1.74 -0.64
C ALA A 151 10.85 2.00 -1.94
N ASP A 152 9.62 2.49 -1.83
CA ASP A 152 8.80 2.93 -2.97
C ASP A 152 9.41 4.17 -3.65
N LEU A 153 9.91 5.13 -2.87
CA LEU A 153 10.59 6.31 -3.39
C LEU A 153 11.80 5.93 -4.25
N LEU A 154 12.57 4.91 -3.85
CA LEU A 154 13.69 4.42 -4.65
C LEU A 154 13.25 3.91 -6.04
N VAL A 155 12.03 3.37 -6.17
CA VAL A 155 11.47 2.97 -7.47
C VAL A 155 11.21 4.22 -8.33
N HIS A 156 10.54 5.22 -7.78
CA HIS A 156 10.25 6.46 -8.50
C HIS A 156 11.49 7.27 -8.86
N LEU A 157 12.53 7.28 -8.01
CA LEU A 157 13.79 7.96 -8.30
C LEU A 157 14.51 7.36 -9.53
N GLU A 158 14.43 6.04 -9.75
CA GLU A 158 14.96 5.42 -10.96
C GLU A 158 14.14 5.79 -12.18
N LEU A 159 12.80 5.81 -12.07
CA LEU A 159 11.90 6.20 -13.16
C LEU A 159 12.06 7.65 -13.60
N PHE A 160 12.44 8.54 -12.67
CA PHE A 160 12.82 9.92 -12.99
C PHE A 160 14.25 10.05 -13.54
N GLY A 161 15.04 8.97 -13.57
CA GLY A 161 16.42 8.97 -14.04
C GLY A 161 17.42 9.54 -13.04
N PHE A 162 17.05 9.70 -11.76
CA PHE A 162 17.94 10.24 -10.73
C PHE A 162 18.90 9.21 -10.13
N ALA A 163 18.52 7.93 -10.10
CA ALA A 163 19.33 6.88 -9.48
C ALA A 163 19.15 5.52 -10.19
N TYR A 164 20.13 5.10 -10.98
CA TYR A 164 20.08 3.80 -11.66
C TYR A 164 20.22 2.63 -10.68
N GLY A 165 19.40 1.60 -10.84
CA GLY A 165 19.38 0.42 -9.97
C GLY A 165 18.65 0.62 -8.62
N SER A 166 18.15 1.82 -8.32
CA SER A 166 17.46 2.08 -7.06
C SER A 166 16.09 1.40 -6.98
N ALA A 167 15.37 1.19 -8.09
CA ALA A 167 14.12 0.44 -8.11
C ALA A 167 14.33 -1.02 -7.72
N ARG A 168 15.42 -1.65 -8.17
CA ARG A 168 15.76 -3.01 -7.72
C ARG A 168 16.02 -3.02 -6.22
N ALA A 169 16.85 -2.10 -5.72
CA ALA A 169 17.13 -1.98 -4.29
C ALA A 169 15.86 -1.71 -3.47
N GLY A 170 14.97 -0.84 -3.95
CA GLY A 170 13.68 -0.53 -3.33
C GLY A 170 12.76 -1.75 -3.27
N ASN A 171 12.61 -2.50 -4.36
CA ASN A 171 11.80 -3.71 -4.38
C ASN A 171 12.33 -4.77 -3.38
N PHE A 172 13.65 -5.02 -3.34
CA PHE A 172 14.24 -5.96 -2.37
C PHE A 172 14.09 -5.47 -0.94
N LEU A 173 14.36 -4.19 -0.67
CA LEU A 173 14.15 -3.60 0.65
C LEU A 173 12.70 -3.79 1.12
N ALA A 174 11.73 -3.48 0.26
CA ALA A 174 10.32 -3.65 0.61
C ALA A 174 9.94 -5.12 0.84
N LEU A 175 10.43 -6.05 0.02
CA LEU A 175 10.24 -7.49 0.25
C LEU A 175 10.81 -7.94 1.59
N ASP A 176 12.04 -7.52 1.92
CA ASP A 176 12.70 -7.86 3.19
C ASP A 176 11.90 -7.30 4.38
N LEU A 177 11.38 -6.08 4.28
CA LEU A 177 10.53 -5.47 5.31
C LEU A 177 9.19 -6.20 5.46
N ILE A 178 8.59 -6.68 4.36
CA ILE A 178 7.37 -7.48 4.38
C ILE A 178 7.63 -8.84 5.02
N ILE A 179 8.73 -9.51 4.67
CA ILE A 179 9.14 -10.78 5.28
C ILE A 179 9.39 -10.59 6.78
N LEU A 180 10.12 -9.53 7.16
CA LEU A 180 10.35 -9.17 8.55
C LEU A 180 9.03 -8.97 9.31
N LEU A 181 8.07 -8.26 8.71
CA LEU A 181 6.73 -8.08 9.27
C LEU A 181 6.04 -9.43 9.50
N ILE A 182 6.07 -10.32 8.51
CA ILE A 182 5.47 -11.66 8.60
C ILE A 182 6.11 -12.45 9.74
N VAL A 183 7.44 -12.45 9.85
CA VAL A 183 8.17 -13.17 10.92
C VAL A 183 7.84 -12.59 12.30
N ILE A 184 7.85 -11.27 12.45
CA ILE A 184 7.52 -10.59 13.72
C ILE A 184 6.08 -10.89 14.14
N MET A 185 5.15 -10.91 13.19
CA MET A 185 3.75 -11.17 13.48
C MET A 185 3.47 -12.66 13.72
N GLY A 186 4.09 -13.54 12.93
CA GLY A 186 3.98 -14.99 13.08
C GLY A 186 4.55 -15.49 14.40
N GLY A 187 5.68 -14.93 14.86
CA GLY A 187 6.27 -15.29 16.16
C GLY A 187 5.51 -14.77 17.39
N ARG A 188 4.38 -14.08 17.22
CA ARG A 188 3.51 -13.61 18.32
C ARG A 188 2.27 -14.49 18.51
N VAL A 189 2.07 -15.50 17.66
CA VAL A 189 0.96 -16.48 17.71
C VAL A 189 1.47 -17.79 18.28
#